data_AF-A0A7W1GWE4-F1
#
_entry.id   AF-A0A7W1GWE4-F1
#
_cell.length_a   1.000
_cell.length_b   1.000
_cell.length_c   1.000
_cell.angle_alpha   90.00
_cell.angle_beta   90.00
_cell.angle_gamma   90.00
#
_symmetry.space_group_name_H-M   'P 1'
#
loop_
_entity.id
_entity.type
_entity.pdbx_description
1 polymer ?
#
loop_
_entity_poly.entity_id
_entity_poly.type
_entity_poly.pdbx_seq_one_letter_code
_entity_poly.pdbx_strand_id
1 'polypeptide(L)'
;MILFKKTFFTLLELLIVLLLLSFGMALTGIKVKEAYAEQRFYTEVEQVLSHLQLAQDIMLIMEIDVTVQFFKDKSDKDIHYRIVPEKPVSPKLKVILAKEYILKSIRNIDFIGDLRRKEEGIILDFFSRGMSMSKGKLNLFEKDPPDNGKAFQITFAGYPTFLASEKYKEYSREQSPLEELKKQDLYPKILLNGEHDKVPE
;
A
#
# COMPACT_ATOMS: atom_id res chain seq x y z
N MET A 1 -24.44 44.25 49.63
CA MET A 1 -23.11 43.85 50.15
C MET A 1 -22.87 42.42 49.71
N ILE A 2 -22.10 42.21 48.65
CA ILE A 2 -21.80 40.88 48.10
C ILE A 2 -20.61 40.33 48.89
N LEU A 3 -20.85 39.35 49.75
CA LEU A 3 -19.81 38.63 50.49
C LEU A 3 -19.02 37.76 49.50
N PHE A 4 -17.89 38.26 49.03
CA PHE A 4 -16.89 37.44 48.32
C PHE A 4 -16.29 36.46 49.32
N LYS A 5 -16.80 35.22 49.36
CA LYS A 5 -16.16 34.11 50.07
C LYS A 5 -14.80 33.87 49.43
N LYS A 6 -13.71 34.07 50.19
CA LYS A 6 -12.37 33.63 49.80
C LYS A 6 -12.28 32.11 50.02
N THR A 7 -12.34 31.35 48.93
CA THR A 7 -12.08 29.91 48.93
C THR A 7 -10.57 29.71 48.85
N PHE A 8 -9.98 29.03 49.84
CA PHE A 8 -8.59 28.63 49.79
C PHE A 8 -8.51 27.21 49.24
N PHE A 9 -7.91 27.04 48.06
CA PHE A 9 -7.63 25.72 47.51
C PHE A 9 -6.60 25.02 48.40
N THR A 10 -6.93 23.79 48.82
CA THR A 10 -5.97 22.99 49.57
C THR A 10 -4.89 22.47 48.63
N LEU A 11 -3.67 22.27 49.12
CA LEU A 11 -2.58 21.67 48.35
C LEU A 11 -2.99 20.30 47.77
N LEU A 12 -3.77 19.54 48.54
CA LEU A 12 -4.32 18.24 48.14
C LEU A 12 -5.25 18.36 46.92
N GLU A 13 -6.15 19.34 46.93
CA GLU A 13 -7.09 19.59 45.84
C GLU A 13 -6.36 19.98 44.55
N LEU A 14 -5.32 20.80 44.65
CA LEU A 14 -4.48 21.15 43.51
C LEU A 14 -3.71 19.93 42.95
N LEU A 15 -3.24 19.04 43.82
CA LEU A 15 -2.54 17.81 43.42
C LEU A 15 -3.48 16.82 42.72
N ILE A 16 -4.72 16.69 43.20
CA ILE A 16 -5.75 15.87 42.55
C ILE A 16 -6.09 16.42 41.17
N VAL A 17 -6.27 17.74 41.03
CA VAL A 17 -6.54 18.38 39.73
C VAL A 17 -5.40 18.11 38.74
N LEU A 18 -4.15 18.30 39.17
CA LEU A 18 -2.97 18.03 38.32
C LEU A 18 -2.89 16.57 37.88
N LEU A 19 -3.20 15.63 38.78
CA LEU A 19 -3.20 14.20 38.47
C LEU A 19 -4.27 13.85 37.41
N LEU A 20 -5.48 14.39 37.55
CA LEU A 20 -6.55 14.20 36.57
C LEU A 20 -6.20 14.81 35.21
N LEU A 21 -5.59 16.00 35.21
CA LEU A 21 -5.14 16.69 33.99
C LEU A 21 -4.04 15.90 33.27
N SER A 22 -3.04 15.40 34.02
CA SER A 22 -1.97 14.58 33.48
C SER A 22 -2.49 13.29 32.87
N PHE A 23 -3.46 12.63 33.52
CA PHE A 23 -4.06 11.41 33.01
C PHE A 23 -4.83 11.66 31.70
N GLY A 24 -5.61 12.74 31.65
CA GLY A 24 -6.33 13.15 30.44
C GLY A 24 -5.39 13.48 29.26
N MET A 25 -4.26 14.16 29.53
CA MET A 25 -3.25 14.44 28.52
C MET A 25 -2.57 13.16 28.00
N ALA A 26 -2.25 12.22 28.88
CA ALA A 26 -1.60 10.97 28.49
C ALA A 26 -2.47 10.14 27.53
N LEU A 27 -3.77 10.00 27.83
CA LEU A 27 -4.71 9.29 26.96
C LEU A 27 -4.88 9.98 25.60
N THR A 28 -4.97 11.31 25.60
CA THR A 28 -5.06 12.10 24.37
C THR A 28 -3.78 11.96 23.53
N GLY A 29 -2.60 11.97 24.18
CA GLY A 29 -1.32 11.85 23.51
C GLY A 29 -1.16 10.54 22.72
N ILE A 30 -1.66 9.42 23.27
CA ILE A 30 -1.65 8.12 22.58
C ILE A 30 -2.49 8.19 21.29
N LYS A 31 -3.73 8.69 21.39
CA LYS A 31 -4.64 8.80 20.24
C LYS A 31 -4.10 9.74 19.16
N VAL A 32 -3.50 10.86 19.56
CA VAL A 32 -2.88 11.81 18.62
C VAL A 32 -1.70 11.17 17.89
N LYS A 33 -0.88 10.38 18.59
CA LYS A 33 0.24 9.66 17.97
C LYS A 33 -0.25 8.64 16.93
N GLU A 34 -1.29 7.88 17.24
CA GLU A 34 -1.91 6.93 16.30
C GLU A 34 -2.49 7.63 15.07
N ALA A 35 -3.25 8.71 15.29
CA ALA A 35 -3.81 9.51 14.20
C ALA A 35 -2.74 10.15 13.31
N TYR A 36 -1.62 10.58 13.91
CA TYR A 36 -0.49 11.14 13.16
C TYR A 36 0.23 10.08 12.31
N ALA A 37 0.46 8.89 12.86
CA ALA A 37 1.05 7.77 12.12
C ALA A 37 0.17 7.37 10.93
N GLU A 38 -1.15 7.30 11.16
CA GLU A 38 -2.16 7.05 10.14
C GLU A 38 -2.14 8.09 9.02
N GLN A 39 -2.20 9.37 9.39
CA GLN A 39 -2.18 10.46 8.43
C GLN A 39 -0.91 10.41 7.56
N ARG A 40 0.23 10.15 8.18
CA ARG A 40 1.51 10.06 7.47
C ARG A 40 1.51 8.95 6.44
N PHE A 41 0.97 7.77 6.78
CA PHE A 41 0.82 6.68 5.81
C PHE A 41 -0.08 7.06 4.64
N TYR A 42 -1.25 7.67 4.89
CA TYR A 42 -2.15 8.12 3.82
C TYR A 42 -1.50 9.18 2.92
N THR A 43 -0.77 10.13 3.50
CA THR A 43 -0.03 11.13 2.73
C THR A 43 1.05 10.50 1.85
N GLU A 44 1.78 9.49 2.34
CA GLU A 44 2.76 8.77 1.52
C GLU A 44 2.08 7.98 0.38
N VAL A 45 0.92 7.37 0.62
CA VAL A 45 0.13 6.70 -0.43
C VAL A 45 -0.33 7.68 -1.51
N GLU A 46 -0.88 8.84 -1.12
CA GLU A 46 -1.25 9.90 -2.06
C GLU A 46 -0.06 10.38 -2.87
N GLN A 47 1.11 10.57 -2.23
CA GLN A 47 2.33 10.94 -2.94
C GLN A 47 2.74 9.89 -3.98
N VAL A 48 2.69 8.61 -3.65
CA VAL A 48 2.97 7.54 -4.62
C VAL A 48 1.97 7.60 -5.77
N LEU A 49 0.67 7.75 -5.49
CA LEU A 49 -0.36 7.86 -6.51
C LEU A 49 -0.14 9.06 -7.45
N SER A 50 0.12 10.24 -6.90
CA SER A 50 0.40 11.45 -7.68
C SER A 50 1.65 11.31 -8.55
N HIS A 51 2.69 10.63 -8.07
CA HIS A 51 3.89 10.40 -8.88
C HIS A 51 3.68 9.36 -9.97
N LEU A 52 2.84 8.34 -9.75
CA LEU A 52 2.44 7.40 -10.80
C LEU A 52 1.61 8.10 -11.88
N GLN A 53 0.69 8.99 -11.48
CA GLN A 53 -0.06 9.83 -12.42
C GLN A 53 0.90 10.77 -13.18
N LEU A 54 1.86 11.38 -12.50
CA LEU A 54 2.89 12.20 -13.16
C LEU A 54 3.70 11.39 -14.18
N ALA A 55 4.07 10.15 -13.88
CA ALA A 55 4.78 9.28 -14.82
C ALA A 55 3.93 9.00 -16.07
N GLN A 56 2.63 8.74 -15.90
CA GLN A 56 1.67 8.60 -16.99
C GLN A 56 1.53 9.90 -17.81
N ASP A 57 1.45 11.06 -17.16
CA ASP A 57 1.34 12.35 -17.84
C ASP A 57 2.59 12.66 -18.66
N ILE A 58 3.78 12.39 -18.10
CA ILE A 58 5.07 12.51 -18.78
C ILE A 58 5.09 11.62 -20.03
N MET A 59 4.65 10.37 -19.90
CA MET A 59 4.59 9.42 -21.01
C MET A 59 3.66 9.94 -22.13
N LEU A 60 2.49 10.47 -21.78
CA LEU A 60 1.50 10.96 -22.74
C LEU A 60 1.90 12.28 -23.40
N ILE A 61 2.43 13.24 -22.64
CA ILE A 61 2.73 14.59 -23.13
C ILE A 61 4.02 14.61 -23.93
N MET A 62 5.04 13.86 -23.51
CA MET A 62 6.35 13.87 -24.16
C MET A 62 6.56 12.70 -25.11
N GLU A 63 5.61 11.78 -25.21
CA GLU A 63 5.70 10.57 -26.03
C GLU A 63 6.97 9.75 -25.76
N ILE A 64 7.40 9.69 -24.49
CA ILE A 64 8.57 8.92 -24.06
C ILE A 64 8.17 7.77 -23.14
N ASP A 65 8.93 6.68 -23.19
CA ASP A 65 8.76 5.58 -22.25
C ASP A 65 9.33 5.99 -20.89
N VAL A 66 8.61 5.63 -19.84
CA VAL A 66 8.90 5.99 -18.46
C VAL A 66 8.81 4.74 -17.61
N THR A 67 9.76 4.57 -16.70
CA THR A 67 9.77 3.47 -15.76
C THR A 67 9.78 4.00 -14.33
N VAL A 68 8.88 3.49 -13.49
CA VAL A 68 8.88 3.77 -12.05
C VAL A 68 9.50 2.59 -11.32
N GLN A 69 10.58 2.84 -10.59
CA GLN A 69 11.35 1.83 -9.89
C GLN A 69 11.17 1.99 -8.39
N PHE A 70 10.74 0.93 -7.72
CA PHE A 70 10.72 0.79 -6.26
C PHE A 70 11.84 -0.15 -5.85
N PHE A 71 12.68 0.26 -4.91
CA PHE A 71 13.80 -0.54 -4.42
C PHE A 71 14.04 -0.28 -2.93
N LYS A 72 14.58 -1.27 -2.24
CA LYS A 72 15.07 -1.12 -0.86
C LYS A 72 16.60 -1.04 -0.92
N ASP A 73 17.18 -0.05 -0.27
CA ASP A 73 18.64 -0.01 -0.13
C ASP A 73 19.08 -1.12 0.84
N LYS A 74 20.26 -1.72 0.66
CA LYS A 74 20.77 -2.76 1.55
C LYS A 74 21.06 -2.22 2.95
N SER A 75 21.32 -0.91 3.05
CA SER A 75 21.62 -0.24 4.32
C SER A 75 20.39 0.34 5.01
N ASP A 76 19.32 0.63 4.27
CA ASP A 76 18.13 1.31 4.80
C ASP A 76 16.90 0.40 4.65
N LYS A 77 16.11 0.28 5.72
CA LYS A 77 14.85 -0.48 5.67
C LYS A 77 13.74 0.29 4.98
N ASP A 78 13.96 1.57 4.71
CA ASP A 78 12.99 2.43 4.03
C ASP A 78 12.92 2.11 2.53
N ILE A 79 11.75 2.34 1.93
CA ILE A 79 11.52 2.06 0.52
C ILE A 79 11.81 3.32 -0.28
N HIS A 80 12.65 3.18 -1.29
CA HIS A 80 12.98 4.25 -2.23
C HIS A 80 12.22 4.05 -3.52
N TYR A 81 11.80 5.15 -4.15
CA TYR A 81 11.31 5.13 -5.51
C TYR A 81 11.77 6.32 -6.34
N ARG A 82 11.85 6.10 -7.65
CA ARG A 82 12.22 7.12 -8.62
C ARG A 82 11.57 6.88 -9.97
N ILE A 83 11.44 7.96 -10.75
CA ILE A 83 10.90 7.95 -12.10
C ILE A 83 12.07 8.08 -13.08
N VAL A 84 12.25 7.08 -13.94
CA VAL A 84 13.35 7.00 -14.91
C VAL A 84 12.78 7.10 -16.31
N PRO A 85 12.96 8.23 -17.02
CA PRO A 85 12.63 8.31 -18.44
C PRO A 85 13.67 7.54 -19.26
N GLU A 86 13.25 6.84 -20.31
CA GLU A 86 14.15 6.12 -21.21
C GLU A 86 15.01 7.08 -22.06
N LYS A 87 14.41 8.19 -22.50
CA LYS A 87 15.05 9.20 -23.33
C LYS A 87 15.52 10.41 -22.52
N PRO A 88 16.58 11.10 -22.96
CA PRO A 88 17.04 12.33 -22.32
C PRO A 88 15.93 13.40 -22.37
N VAL A 89 15.43 13.75 -21.19
CA VAL A 89 14.48 14.85 -21.00
C VAL A 89 15.20 16.20 -20.89
N SER A 90 14.43 17.28 -20.98
CA SER A 90 14.97 18.64 -20.80
C SER A 90 15.74 18.76 -19.47
N PRO A 91 16.80 19.60 -19.40
CA PRO A 91 17.61 19.74 -18.18
C PRO A 91 16.80 20.08 -16.93
N LYS A 92 15.72 20.87 -17.07
CA LYS A 92 14.82 21.23 -15.98
C LYS A 92 14.04 20.03 -15.44
N LEU A 93 13.50 19.20 -16.35
CA LEU A 93 12.77 17.99 -15.97
C LEU A 93 13.71 16.92 -15.40
N LYS A 94 14.94 16.84 -15.91
CA LYS A 94 15.95 15.91 -15.39
C LYS A 94 16.21 16.11 -13.89
N VAL A 95 16.27 17.36 -13.43
CA VAL A 95 16.47 17.67 -12.00
C VAL A 95 15.28 17.20 -11.15
N ILE A 96 14.06 17.34 -11.67
CA ILE A 96 12.84 16.93 -10.96
C ILE A 96 12.72 15.40 -10.90
N LEU A 97 13.03 14.72 -12.01
CA LEU A 97 12.90 13.26 -12.15
C LEU A 97 14.08 12.48 -11.53
N ALA A 98 15.27 13.08 -11.46
CA ALA A 98 16.42 12.48 -10.80
C ALA A 98 16.29 12.44 -9.26
N LYS A 99 15.25 13.04 -8.69
CA LYS A 99 15.00 13.01 -7.26
C LYS A 99 14.52 11.63 -6.83
N GLU A 100 15.22 11.06 -5.87
CA GLU A 100 14.78 9.84 -5.18
C GLU A 100 13.87 10.22 -4.02
N TYR A 101 12.76 9.50 -3.90
CA TYR A 101 11.75 9.70 -2.87
C TYR A 101 11.81 8.55 -1.87
N ILE A 102 11.73 8.88 -0.58
CA ILE A 102 11.86 7.93 0.53
C ILE A 102 10.49 7.79 1.19
N LEU A 103 10.01 6.55 1.27
CA LEU A 103 8.78 6.18 1.95
C LEU A 103 9.13 5.61 3.33
N LYS A 104 8.72 6.32 4.39
CA LYS A 104 9.10 6.01 5.77
C LYS A 104 8.01 5.27 6.52
N SER A 105 6.76 5.49 6.13
CA SER A 105 5.59 4.81 6.68
C SER A 105 5.22 3.56 5.87
N ILE A 106 5.46 3.54 4.55
CA ILE A 106 5.26 2.33 3.74
C ILE A 106 6.46 1.38 3.93
N ARG A 107 6.22 0.21 4.52
CA ARG A 107 7.26 -0.78 4.86
C ARG A 107 7.38 -1.90 3.84
N ASN A 108 6.28 -2.23 3.18
CA ASN A 108 6.27 -3.25 2.15
C ASN A 108 5.45 -2.80 0.93
N ILE A 109 5.92 -3.21 -0.23
CA ILE A 109 5.24 -3.02 -1.50
C ILE A 109 5.22 -4.37 -2.19
N ASP A 110 4.03 -4.79 -2.59
CA ASP A 110 3.85 -5.95 -3.43
C ASP A 110 3.12 -5.53 -4.70
N PHE A 111 3.36 -6.24 -5.79
CA PHE A 111 2.60 -6.03 -7.00
C PHE A 111 2.23 -7.37 -7.62
N ILE A 112 0.92 -7.50 -7.84
CA ILE A 112 0.27 -8.69 -8.38
C ILE A 112 -0.12 -8.38 -9.81
N GLY A 113 0.62 -8.92 -10.78
CA GLY A 113 0.35 -8.68 -12.20
C GLY A 113 1.53 -9.03 -13.10
N ASP A 114 1.54 -8.44 -14.29
CA ASP A 114 2.56 -8.67 -15.30
C ASP A 114 3.77 -7.75 -15.02
N LEU A 115 4.81 -8.32 -14.41
CA LEU A 115 6.00 -7.59 -13.95
C LEU A 115 7.29 -8.16 -14.49
N ARG A 116 8.24 -7.24 -14.67
CA ARG A 116 9.67 -7.54 -14.59
C ARG A 116 10.14 -7.29 -13.15
N ARG A 117 10.18 -8.34 -12.34
CA ARG A 117 10.76 -8.27 -10.99
C ARG A 117 12.29 -8.30 -11.11
N LYS A 118 12.98 -7.29 -10.57
CA LYS A 118 14.43 -7.40 -10.31
C LYS A 118 14.60 -7.96 -8.89
N GLU A 119 15.74 -8.61 -8.63
CA GLU A 119 16.03 -9.32 -7.37
C GLU A 119 15.78 -8.48 -6.10
N GLU A 120 15.78 -7.15 -6.19
CA GLU A 120 15.61 -6.24 -5.04
C GLU A 120 14.54 -5.15 -5.25
N GLY A 121 13.66 -5.26 -6.27
CA GLY A 121 12.71 -4.19 -6.56
C GLY A 121 11.57 -4.48 -7.54
N ILE A 122 10.56 -3.61 -7.50
CA ILE A 122 9.40 -3.62 -8.39
C ILE A 122 9.59 -2.53 -9.44
N ILE A 123 9.38 -2.90 -10.70
CA ILE A 123 9.53 -2.01 -11.85
C ILE A 123 8.18 -1.94 -12.54
N LEU A 124 7.64 -0.73 -12.67
CA LEU A 124 6.42 -0.43 -13.41
C LEU A 124 6.78 0.31 -14.69
N ASP A 125 6.36 -0.22 -15.82
CA ASP A 125 6.69 0.31 -17.14
C ASP A 125 5.48 1.05 -17.73
N PHE A 126 5.75 2.20 -18.34
CA PHE A 126 4.80 3.09 -19.00
C PHE A 126 5.34 3.35 -20.41
N PHE A 127 4.77 2.67 -21.41
CA PHE A 127 5.20 2.74 -22.80
C PHE A 127 4.33 3.74 -23.57
N SER A 128 4.96 4.81 -24.07
CA SER A 128 4.27 5.81 -24.89
C SER A 128 3.82 5.21 -26.22
N ARG A 129 4.66 4.37 -26.82
CA ARG A 129 4.34 3.65 -28.05
C ARG A 129 3.37 2.52 -27.76
N GLY A 130 2.16 2.66 -28.30
CA GLY A 130 1.06 1.71 -28.05
C GLY A 130 0.26 2.00 -26.79
N MET A 131 0.55 3.11 -26.07
CA MET A 131 -0.19 3.57 -24.89
C MET A 131 -0.46 2.43 -23.91
N SER A 132 0.60 1.72 -23.53
CA SER A 132 0.50 0.53 -22.68
C SER A 132 1.27 0.72 -21.39
N MET A 133 0.76 0.11 -20.32
CA MET A 133 1.32 0.22 -18.97
C MET A 133 1.37 -1.16 -18.33
N SER A 134 2.18 -1.34 -17.29
CA SER A 134 2.11 -2.53 -16.45
C SER A 134 0.68 -2.78 -15.97
N LYS A 135 0.17 -4.00 -16.14
CA LYS A 135 -1.18 -4.39 -15.73
C LYS A 135 -1.11 -5.16 -14.41
N GLY A 136 -1.92 -4.78 -13.43
CA GLY A 136 -1.92 -5.44 -12.13
C GLY A 136 -2.41 -4.58 -10.99
N LYS A 137 -2.05 -4.97 -9.78
CA LYS A 137 -2.43 -4.33 -8.52
C LYS A 137 -1.19 -4.08 -7.69
N LEU A 138 -0.91 -2.81 -7.39
CA LEU A 138 0.16 -2.40 -6.48
C LEU A 138 -0.42 -2.28 -5.08
N ASN A 139 0.08 -3.11 -4.17
CA ASN A 139 -0.29 -3.11 -2.76
C ASN A 139 0.79 -2.39 -1.94
N LEU A 140 0.38 -1.41 -1.16
CA LEU A 140 1.23 -0.60 -0.27
C LEU A 140 0.86 -0.94 1.17
N PHE A 141 1.82 -1.39 1.97
CA PHE A 141 1.58 -1.82 3.36
C PHE A 141 2.35 -0.96 4.35
N GLU A 142 1.67 -0.56 5.44
CA GLU A 142 2.27 0.15 6.57
C GLU A 142 3.23 -0.75 7.37
N LYS A 143 3.00 -2.06 7.35
CA LYS A 143 3.78 -3.06 8.09
C LYS A 143 4.07 -4.27 7.21
N ASP A 144 5.11 -5.02 7.57
CA ASP A 144 5.42 -6.28 6.88
C ASP A 144 4.36 -7.35 7.20
N PRO A 145 3.84 -8.07 6.19
CA PRO A 145 3.00 -9.25 6.43
C PRO A 145 3.78 -10.29 7.26
N PRO A 146 3.14 -10.96 8.24
CA PRO A 146 1.70 -11.08 8.46
C PRO A 146 1.11 -10.08 9.47
N ASP A 147 1.83 -9.02 9.84
CA ASP A 147 1.34 -8.11 10.88
C ASP A 147 0.12 -7.31 10.37
N ASN A 148 -0.91 -7.18 11.21
CA ASN A 148 -2.13 -6.44 10.86
C ASN A 148 -1.80 -4.95 10.81
N GLY A 149 -1.51 -4.46 9.61
CA GLY A 149 -1.26 -3.05 9.30
C GLY A 149 -2.23 -2.54 8.24
N LYS A 150 -2.23 -1.22 8.02
CA LYS A 150 -3.04 -0.62 6.97
C LYS A 150 -2.45 -0.97 5.60
N ALA A 151 -3.34 -1.21 4.64
CA ALA A 151 -2.96 -1.55 3.28
C ALA A 151 -3.78 -0.74 2.27
N PHE A 152 -3.14 -0.37 1.17
CA PHE A 152 -3.77 0.29 0.02
C PHE A 152 -3.49 -0.46 -1.25
N GLN A 153 -4.44 -0.44 -2.17
CA GLN A 153 -4.28 -1.00 -3.50
C GLN A 153 -4.48 0.08 -4.55
N ILE A 154 -3.54 0.15 -5.48
CA ILE A 154 -3.63 0.95 -6.71
C ILE A 154 -3.78 -0.04 -7.86
N THR A 155 -4.85 0.10 -8.64
CA THR A 155 -5.15 -0.81 -9.76
C THR A 155 -4.68 -0.22 -11.08
N PHE A 156 -4.00 -1.05 -11.88
CA PHE A 156 -3.49 -0.70 -13.20
C PHE A 156 -4.23 -1.52 -14.26
N ALA A 157 -4.95 -0.82 -15.14
CA ALA A 157 -5.74 -1.44 -16.21
C ALA A 157 -4.88 -1.97 -17.37
N GLY A 158 -3.60 -1.56 -17.45
CA GLY A 158 -2.68 -1.87 -18.54
C GLY A 158 -2.65 -0.82 -19.66
N TYR A 159 -3.45 0.24 -19.54
CA TYR A 159 -3.48 1.39 -20.44
C TYR A 159 -3.71 2.68 -19.62
N PRO A 160 -3.42 3.87 -20.17
CA PRO A 160 -3.58 5.15 -19.48
C PRO A 160 -5.03 5.38 -19.05
N THR A 161 -5.26 5.27 -17.75
CA THR A 161 -6.54 5.58 -17.10
C THR A 161 -6.28 6.40 -15.86
N PHE A 162 -7.33 7.02 -15.30
CA PHE A 162 -7.21 7.60 -13.97
C PHE A 162 -6.84 6.50 -12.97
N LEU A 163 -5.70 6.68 -12.29
CA LEU A 163 -5.29 5.79 -11.21
C LEU A 163 -6.02 6.21 -9.93
N ALA A 164 -6.74 5.27 -9.35
CA ALA A 164 -7.39 5.43 -8.06
C ALA A 164 -6.76 4.48 -7.03
N SER A 165 -6.61 4.95 -5.80
CA SER A 165 -6.21 4.14 -4.66
C SER A 165 -7.45 3.75 -3.85
N GLU A 166 -7.62 2.46 -3.58
CA GLU A 166 -8.68 1.95 -2.72
C GLU A 166 -8.06 1.45 -1.41
N LYS A 167 -8.76 1.68 -0.28
CA LYS A 167 -8.39 1.02 0.98
C LYS A 167 -8.50 -0.48 0.75
N TYR A 168 -7.39 -1.18 0.93
CA TYR A 168 -7.37 -2.61 0.76
C TYR A 168 -8.17 -3.22 1.92
N LYS A 169 -9.36 -3.76 1.62
CA LYS A 169 -10.15 -4.52 2.58
C LYS A 169 -9.40 -5.83 2.83
N GLU A 170 -8.78 -5.89 4.00
CA GLU A 170 -8.21 -7.02 4.72
C GLU A 170 -8.26 -8.38 4.00
N TYR A 171 -7.07 -8.98 3.88
CA TYR A 171 -6.87 -10.42 3.72
C TYR A 171 -7.61 -11.15 4.86
N SER A 172 -8.90 -11.46 4.66
CA SER A 172 -9.50 -12.59 5.35
C SER A 172 -8.74 -13.84 4.90
N ARG A 173 -8.29 -14.64 5.86
CA ARG A 173 -7.62 -15.94 5.69
C ARG A 173 -8.49 -16.97 4.99
N GLU A 174 -8.86 -16.74 3.74
CA GLU A 174 -9.37 -17.78 2.86
C GLU A 174 -8.58 -17.68 1.55
N GLN A 175 -8.11 -18.82 1.07
CA GLN A 175 -7.29 -18.99 -0.14
C GLN A 175 -5.77 -18.82 0.05
N SER A 176 -5.22 -19.62 0.97
CA SER A 176 -3.99 -20.33 0.62
C SER A 176 -4.37 -21.39 -0.43
N PRO A 177 -3.81 -21.38 -1.66
CA PRO A 177 -4.09 -22.39 -2.70
C PRO A 177 -3.79 -23.83 -2.25
N LEU A 178 -3.08 -24.00 -1.13
CA LEU A 178 -2.73 -25.29 -0.55
C LEU A 178 -3.87 -25.93 0.27
N GLU A 179 -4.91 -25.18 0.67
CA GLU A 179 -6.07 -25.75 1.39
C GLU A 179 -7.21 -26.19 0.46
N GLU A 180 -7.33 -25.62 -0.73
CA GLU A 180 -8.30 -26.10 -1.74
C GLU A 180 -7.91 -27.48 -2.30
N LEU A 181 -6.61 -27.76 -2.43
CA LEU A 181 -6.11 -29.08 -2.83
C LEU A 181 -6.42 -30.18 -1.80
N LYS A 182 -6.54 -29.84 -0.51
CA LYS A 182 -6.91 -30.82 0.53
C LYS A 182 -8.41 -31.09 0.60
N LYS A 183 -9.26 -30.19 0.10
CA LYS A 183 -10.73 -30.38 0.07
C LYS A 183 -11.21 -31.11 -1.18
N GLN A 184 -10.40 -31.15 -2.25
CA GLN A 184 -10.77 -31.81 -3.51
C GLN A 184 -10.63 -33.34 -3.48
N ASP A 185 -9.87 -33.90 -2.53
CA ASP A 185 -9.70 -35.34 -2.35
C ASP A 185 -10.79 -35.99 -1.45
N LEU A 186 -11.80 -35.23 -1.02
CA LEU A 186 -12.81 -35.69 -0.06
C LEU A 186 -14.25 -35.67 -0.61
N TYR A 187 -14.51 -36.34 -1.74
CA TYR A 187 -15.83 -36.91 -2.00
C TYR A 187 -15.73 -38.35 -2.55
N PRO A 188 -16.54 -39.29 -2.01
CA PRO A 188 -16.48 -40.69 -2.40
C PRO A 188 -17.15 -40.90 -3.76
N LYS A 189 -16.47 -41.64 -4.64
CA LYS A 189 -17.08 -42.26 -5.84
C LYS A 189 -18.18 -43.22 -5.38
N ILE A 190 -19.45 -42.85 -5.58
CA ILE A 190 -20.56 -43.80 -5.59
C ILE A 190 -21.38 -43.58 -6.87
N LEU A 191 -21.13 -44.51 -7.80
CA LEU A 191 -22.03 -45.23 -8.71
C LEU A 191 -22.85 -44.47 -9.78
N LEU A 192 -22.71 -44.98 -11.02
CA LEU A 192 -23.76 -45.30 -12.02
C LEU A 192 -23.04 -46.10 -13.14
N ASN A 193 -23.01 -47.44 -13.06
CA ASN A 193 -23.92 -48.41 -13.69
C ASN A 193 -24.06 -48.32 -15.23
N GLY A 194 -23.94 -49.49 -15.88
CA GLY A 194 -24.73 -49.80 -17.09
C GLY A 194 -23.94 -50.19 -18.33
N GLU A 195 -23.77 -51.51 -18.51
CA GLU A 195 -23.97 -52.27 -19.76
C GLU A 195 -23.37 -51.77 -21.08
N HIS A 196 -22.43 -52.55 -21.63
CA HIS A 196 -22.52 -52.94 -23.04
C HIS A 196 -22.02 -54.38 -23.23
N ASP A 197 -22.93 -55.17 -23.79
CA ASP A 197 -22.80 -56.54 -24.28
C ASP A 197 -21.47 -56.85 -24.96
N LYS A 198 -20.94 -58.04 -24.64
CA LYS A 198 -20.09 -58.82 -25.55
C LYS A 198 -20.72 -60.19 -25.72
N VAL A 199 -21.27 -60.41 -26.91
CA VAL A 199 -21.60 -61.72 -27.48
C VAL A 199 -20.29 -62.40 -27.92
N PRO A 200 -20.09 -63.71 -27.65
CA PRO A 200 -19.05 -64.50 -28.32
C PRO A 200 -19.61 -65.27 -29.53
N GLU A 201 -18.75 -65.37 -30.55
CA GLU A 201 -18.80 -66.17 -31.80
C GLU A 201 -19.81 -65.76 -32.89
#